data_AF-A0A2D4PND8-F1
#
_entry.id   AF-A0A2D4PND8-F1
#
_cell.length_a   1.000
_cell.length_b   1.000
_cell.length_c   1.000
_cell.angle_alpha   90.00
_cell.angle_beta   90.00
_cell.angle_gamma   90.00
#
_symmetry.space_group_name_H-M   'P 1'
#
loop_
_entity.id
_entity.type
_entity.pdbx_description
1 polymer ?
#
loop_
_entity_poly.entity_id
_entity_poly.type
_entity_poly.pdbx_seq_one_letter_code
_entity_poly.pdbx_strand_id
1 'polypeptide(L)'
;GRIIHSSMYRDLRTNLPKESMAFPDFPFDPSLPSFLHHSDVLTYLDSYAEQSGVCDHIRFQWQVEEVRPVQRDAGCLGGWEITASMQHPESTRQVTEHFDAVMVCTGHYTVPYIPPIPGLDTFQGRLLHSHSYRYPEPFANQSVVLVGAGPSGVDLALQLSSVAAQVVLS
;
A
#
# COMPACT_ATOMS: atom_id res chain seq x y z
N GLY A 1 16.54 -6.08 -3.40
CA GLY A 1 15.29 -6.58 -4.02
C GLY A 1 14.39 -5.38 -4.31
N ARG A 2 13.48 -5.49 -5.28
CA ARG A 2 12.48 -4.43 -5.54
C ARG A 2 11.56 -4.29 -4.33
N ILE A 3 11.23 -3.06 -3.95
CA ILE A 3 10.30 -2.79 -2.84
C ILE A 3 8.90 -3.25 -3.28
N ILE A 4 8.23 -4.03 -2.43
CA ILE A 4 6.81 -4.35 -2.61
C ILE A 4 6.03 -3.26 -1.89
N HIS A 5 5.29 -2.44 -2.65
CA HIS A 5 4.54 -1.32 -2.07
C HIS A 5 3.24 -1.76 -1.40
N SER A 6 2.60 -2.82 -1.91
CA SER A 6 1.29 -3.26 -1.44
C SER A 6 1.38 -4.13 -0.18
N SER A 7 0.61 -3.75 0.82
CA SER A 7 0.35 -4.51 2.06
C SER A 7 -0.97 -5.29 2.00
N MET A 8 -1.61 -5.37 0.83
CA MET A 8 -2.91 -6.00 0.67
C MET A 8 -2.84 -7.51 0.86
N TYR A 9 -3.89 -8.08 1.44
CA TYR A 9 -4.08 -9.53 1.59
C TYR A 9 -5.40 -9.95 0.96
N ARG A 10 -5.48 -11.23 0.60
CA ARG A 10 -6.50 -11.80 -0.27
C ARG A 10 -7.91 -11.49 0.18
N ASP A 11 -8.19 -11.62 1.47
CA ASP A 11 -9.55 -11.57 1.98
C ASP A 11 -9.90 -10.18 2.58
N LEU A 12 -9.10 -9.14 2.30
CA LEU A 12 -9.30 -7.79 2.83
C LEU A 12 -10.61 -7.18 2.33
N ARG A 13 -11.37 -6.61 3.27
CA ARG A 13 -12.56 -5.79 3.01
C ARG A 13 -12.39 -4.38 3.52
N THR A 14 -13.15 -3.44 2.96
CA THR A 14 -13.15 -2.06 3.45
C THR A 14 -13.69 -2.01 4.88
N ASN A 15 -13.12 -1.12 5.69
CA ASN A 15 -13.60 -0.83 7.05
C ASN A 15 -14.54 0.40 7.10
N LEU A 16 -14.80 1.01 5.94
CA LEU A 16 -15.76 2.08 5.73
C LEU A 16 -16.80 1.65 4.69
N PRO A 17 -18.03 2.18 4.78
CA PRO A 17 -19.05 1.94 3.75
C PRO A 17 -18.67 2.65 2.45
N LYS A 18 -19.01 2.03 1.31
CA LYS A 18 -18.69 2.52 -0.05
C LYS A 18 -19.12 3.97 -0.29
N GLU A 19 -20.24 4.39 0.30
CA GLU A 19 -20.77 5.75 0.16
C GLU A 19 -19.86 6.80 0.80
N SER A 20 -19.09 6.43 1.83
CA SER A 20 -18.12 7.33 2.47
C SER A 20 -16.75 7.33 1.77
N MET A 21 -16.51 6.36 0.89
CA MET A 21 -15.24 6.19 0.18
C MET A 21 -15.26 6.74 -1.26
N ALA A 22 -16.45 6.90 -1.83
CA ALA A 22 -16.61 7.33 -3.22
C ALA A 22 -16.09 8.76 -3.45
N PHE A 23 -15.51 8.99 -4.61
CA PHE A 23 -15.39 10.35 -5.15
C PHE A 23 -16.80 10.97 -5.28
N PRO A 24 -17.00 12.25 -4.90
CA PRO A 24 -18.33 12.85 -4.87
C PRO A 24 -19.09 12.83 -6.19
N ASP A 25 -18.38 12.81 -7.32
CA ASP A 25 -18.89 12.83 -8.68
C ASP A 25 -18.90 11.44 -9.36
N PHE A 26 -18.43 10.40 -8.68
CA PHE A 26 -18.33 9.05 -9.22
C PHE A 26 -18.75 8.02 -8.15
N PRO A 27 -20.05 7.73 -7.99
CA PRO A 27 -20.52 6.78 -6.97
C PRO A 27 -20.18 5.33 -7.33
N PHE A 28 -20.04 4.47 -6.32
CA PHE A 28 -20.00 3.02 -6.52
C PHE A 28 -21.33 2.49 -7.07
N ASP A 29 -21.30 1.31 -7.70
CA ASP A 29 -22.51 0.58 -8.08
C ASP A 29 -23.40 0.32 -6.85
N PRO A 30 -24.69 0.74 -6.88
CA PRO A 30 -25.60 0.57 -5.76
C PRO A 30 -25.85 -0.90 -5.38
N SER A 31 -25.69 -1.85 -6.31
CA SER A 31 -25.88 -3.29 -6.08
C SER A 31 -24.79 -3.95 -5.22
N LEU A 32 -23.60 -3.33 -5.14
CA LEU A 32 -22.50 -3.85 -4.32
C LEU A 32 -22.81 -3.77 -2.81
N PRO A 33 -22.23 -4.64 -1.97
CA PRO A 33 -22.38 -4.52 -0.52
C PRO A 33 -21.76 -3.21 0.00
N SER A 34 -22.20 -2.73 1.16
CA SER A 34 -21.64 -1.49 1.75
C SER A 34 -20.15 -1.63 2.07
N PHE A 35 -19.72 -2.77 2.59
CA PHE A 35 -18.31 -3.06 2.86
C PHE A 35 -17.75 -3.95 1.75
N LEU A 36 -16.87 -3.39 0.93
CA LEU A 36 -16.44 -3.96 -0.34
C LEU A 36 -15.26 -4.91 -0.15
N HIS A 37 -15.12 -5.87 -1.06
CA HIS A 37 -13.85 -6.58 -1.19
C HIS A 37 -12.83 -5.66 -1.86
N HIS A 38 -11.53 -5.85 -1.59
CA HIS A 38 -10.51 -4.98 -2.16
C HIS A 38 -10.46 -4.98 -3.70
N SER A 39 -10.94 -6.05 -4.34
CA SER A 39 -11.07 -6.13 -5.80
C SER A 39 -12.10 -5.16 -6.36
N ASP A 40 -13.23 -4.97 -5.66
CA ASP A 40 -14.29 -4.05 -6.10
C ASP A 40 -13.80 -2.59 -6.03
N VAL A 41 -12.98 -2.28 -5.02
CA VAL A 41 -12.31 -0.98 -4.89
C VAL A 41 -11.31 -0.76 -6.02
N LEU A 42 -10.53 -1.78 -6.39
CA LEU A 42 -9.62 -1.68 -7.54
C LEU A 42 -10.38 -1.42 -8.84
N THR A 43 -11.44 -2.19 -9.13
CA THR A 43 -12.28 -1.98 -10.32
C THR A 43 -12.88 -0.58 -10.36
N TYR A 44 -13.33 -0.07 -9.23
CA TYR A 44 -13.83 1.30 -9.10
C TYR A 44 -12.76 2.36 -9.43
N LEU A 45 -11.54 2.21 -8.88
CA LEU A 45 -10.44 3.14 -9.14
C LEU A 45 -9.96 3.08 -10.59
N ASP A 46 -9.88 1.88 -11.18
CA ASP A 46 -9.54 1.70 -12.60
C ASP A 46 -10.58 2.37 -13.50
N SER A 47 -11.88 2.18 -13.21
CA SER A 47 -12.97 2.82 -13.96
C SER A 47 -12.95 4.34 -13.85
N TYR A 48 -12.65 4.87 -12.66
CA TYR A 48 -12.49 6.32 -12.46
C TYR A 48 -11.28 6.86 -13.23
N ALA A 49 -10.17 6.14 -13.22
CA ALA A 49 -8.95 6.55 -13.91
C ALA A 49 -9.15 6.58 -15.44
N GLU A 50 -9.88 5.61 -15.99
CA GLU A 50 -10.28 5.58 -17.40
C GLU A 50 -11.22 6.75 -17.75
N GLN A 51 -12.30 6.95 -16.97
CA GLN A 51 -13.28 8.02 -17.26
C GLN A 51 -12.67 9.42 -17.15
N SER A 52 -11.76 9.64 -16.20
CA SER A 52 -11.10 10.94 -15.99
C SER A 52 -9.97 11.21 -17.00
N GLY A 53 -9.55 10.21 -17.78
CA GLY A 53 -8.42 10.32 -18.70
C GLY A 53 -7.05 10.45 -18.01
N VAL A 54 -6.96 10.23 -16.69
CA VAL A 54 -5.70 10.40 -15.94
C VAL A 54 -4.63 9.40 -16.38
N CYS A 55 -5.03 8.23 -16.91
CA CYS A 55 -4.13 7.20 -17.42
C CYS A 55 -3.14 7.74 -18.47
N ASP A 56 -3.56 8.69 -19.31
CA ASP A 56 -2.71 9.31 -20.34
C ASP A 56 -1.56 10.13 -19.74
N HIS A 57 -1.66 10.49 -18.46
CA HIS A 57 -0.67 11.25 -17.71
C HIS A 57 0.22 10.38 -16.81
N ILE A 58 0.04 9.05 -16.81
CA ILE A 58 0.78 8.13 -15.94
C ILE A 58 1.91 7.44 -16.71
N ARG A 59 3.14 7.55 -16.20
CA ARG A 59 4.27 6.73 -16.65
C ARG A 59 4.44 5.52 -15.73
N PHE A 60 3.79 4.40 -16.08
CA PHE A 60 3.90 3.15 -15.31
C PHE A 60 5.32 2.57 -15.35
N GLN A 61 5.68 1.83 -14.30
CA GLN A 61 7.01 1.23 -14.14
C GLN A 61 8.16 2.26 -14.07
N TRP A 62 7.88 3.49 -13.65
CA TRP A 62 8.91 4.47 -13.30
C TRP A 62 8.96 4.66 -11.79
N GLN A 63 10.17 4.54 -11.23
CA GLN A 63 10.43 4.82 -9.83
C GLN A 63 11.02 6.22 -9.72
N VAL A 64 10.36 7.11 -8.99
CA VAL A 64 10.95 8.38 -8.57
C VAL A 64 12.00 8.09 -7.51
N GLU A 65 13.24 8.52 -7.75
CA GLU A 65 14.39 8.30 -6.87
C GLU A 65 14.70 9.54 -6.06
N GLU A 66 14.48 10.73 -6.65
CA GLU A 66 14.82 11.98 -6.00
C GLU A 66 13.96 13.15 -6.50
N VAL A 67 13.63 14.05 -5.58
CA VAL A 67 12.98 15.33 -5.86
C VAL A 67 13.80 16.43 -5.19
N ARG A 68 14.33 17.38 -5.96
CA ARG A 68 15.15 18.49 -5.46
C ARG A 68 14.54 19.85 -5.84
N PRO A 69 14.48 20.82 -4.92
CA PRO A 69 14.10 22.18 -5.30
C PRO A 69 15.22 22.84 -6.11
N VAL A 70 14.85 23.49 -7.21
CA VAL A 70 15.78 24.31 -7.99
C VAL A 70 15.75 25.72 -7.43
N GLN A 71 16.93 26.30 -7.17
CA GLN A 71 17.05 27.70 -6.76
C GLN A 71 17.33 28.58 -7.98
N ARG A 72 16.67 29.73 -8.09
CA ARG A 72 17.04 30.80 -9.03
C ARG A 72 17.80 31.92 -8.30
N ASP A 73 18.47 32.76 -9.07
CA ASP A 73 19.10 33.98 -8.55
C ASP A 73 18.09 34.81 -7.73
N ALA A 74 18.57 35.39 -6.63
CA ALA A 74 17.80 36.10 -5.61
C ALA A 74 16.92 35.22 -4.69
N GLY A 75 17.15 33.91 -4.59
CA GLY A 75 16.54 33.05 -3.56
C GLY A 75 15.08 32.67 -3.84
N CYS A 76 14.62 32.87 -5.06
CA CYS A 76 13.29 32.44 -5.50
C CYS A 76 13.32 30.95 -5.90
N LEU A 77 12.25 30.21 -5.57
CA LEU A 77 12.07 28.83 -6.01
C LEU A 77 11.93 28.81 -7.54
N GLY A 78 12.82 28.08 -8.20
CA GLY A 78 12.87 27.90 -9.65
C GLY A 78 12.08 26.71 -10.18
N GLY A 79 11.33 26.01 -9.33
CA GLY A 79 10.67 24.74 -9.60
C GLY A 79 11.40 23.57 -8.92
N TRP A 80 11.26 22.39 -9.50
CA TRP A 80 11.74 21.12 -8.97
C TRP A 80 12.40 20.29 -10.07
N GLU A 81 13.49 19.63 -9.72
CA GLU A 81 14.08 18.56 -10.53
C GLU A 81 13.66 17.21 -9.96
N ILE A 82 13.11 16.35 -10.81
CA ILE A 82 12.69 15.00 -10.45
C ILE A 82 13.56 14.01 -11.23
N THR A 83 14.29 13.17 -10.49
CA THR A 83 15.04 12.05 -11.06
C THR A 83 14.23 10.77 -10.90
N ALA A 84 14.01 10.06 -12.00
CA ALA A 84 13.27 8.81 -12.02
C ALA A 84 13.91 7.78 -12.94
N SER A 85 13.74 6.49 -12.62
CA SER A 85 14.26 5.37 -13.39
C SER A 85 13.18 4.39 -13.83
N MET A 86 13.28 3.92 -15.06
CA MET A 86 12.42 2.86 -15.59
C MET A 86 12.80 1.51 -15.00
N GLN A 87 11.81 0.84 -14.41
CA GLN A 87 11.93 -0.44 -13.70
C GLN A 87 11.66 -1.64 -14.63
N HIS A 88 12.41 -1.75 -15.73
CA HIS A 88 12.27 -2.87 -16.68
C HIS A 88 13.39 -3.92 -16.51
N PRO A 89 13.12 -5.23 -16.65
CA PRO A 89 14.14 -6.27 -16.51
C PRO A 89 15.29 -6.16 -17.53
N GLU A 90 15.00 -5.68 -18.74
CA GLU A 90 15.95 -5.69 -19.87
C GLU A 90 16.67 -4.36 -20.10
N SER A 91 16.20 -3.27 -19.47
CA SER A 91 16.80 -1.94 -19.64
C SER A 91 16.49 -1.08 -18.43
N THR A 92 17.50 -0.35 -17.95
CA THR A 92 17.33 0.69 -16.94
C THR A 92 17.63 2.02 -17.60
N ARG A 93 16.62 2.87 -17.71
CA ARG A 93 16.76 4.25 -18.20
C ARG A 93 16.46 5.19 -17.05
N GLN A 94 17.39 6.09 -16.74
CA GLN A 94 17.17 7.18 -15.78
C GLN A 94 16.95 8.48 -16.56
N VAL A 95 16.07 9.33 -16.05
CA VAL A 95 15.82 10.68 -16.55
C VAL A 95 15.75 11.65 -15.38
N THR A 96 16.16 12.89 -15.63
CA THR A 96 15.92 14.03 -14.73
C THR A 96 15.17 15.08 -15.52
N GLU A 97 14.01 15.49 -15.01
CA GLU A 97 13.11 16.46 -15.66
C GLU A 97 12.76 17.58 -14.69
N HIS A 98 12.52 18.78 -15.24
CA HIS A 98 12.14 19.97 -14.47
C HIS A 98 10.61 20.14 -14.46
N PHE A 99 10.06 20.50 -13.30
CA PHE A 99 8.64 20.74 -13.08
C PHE A 99 8.41 22.00 -12.24
N ASP A 100 7.31 22.71 -12.48
CA ASP A 100 6.97 23.90 -11.69
C ASP A 100 6.48 23.54 -10.28
N ALA A 101 5.83 22.39 -10.12
CA ALA A 101 5.25 21.91 -8.87
C ALA A 101 5.34 20.38 -8.74
N VAL A 102 5.27 19.89 -7.50
CA VAL A 102 5.28 18.45 -7.18
C VAL A 102 4.18 18.13 -6.18
N MET A 103 3.41 17.07 -6.46
CA MET A 103 2.46 16.46 -5.53
C MET A 103 2.95 15.06 -5.15
N VAL A 104 3.14 14.81 -3.86
CA VAL A 104 3.65 13.53 -3.36
C VAL A 104 2.48 12.62 -2.96
N CYS A 105 2.29 11.53 -3.68
CA CYS A 105 1.18 10.58 -3.51
C CYS A 105 1.66 9.14 -3.26
N THR A 106 2.78 8.96 -2.54
CA THR A 106 3.44 7.65 -2.37
C THR A 106 2.81 6.75 -1.30
N GLY A 107 1.79 7.22 -0.60
CA GLY A 107 1.20 6.55 0.56
C GLY A 107 2.17 6.41 1.75
N HIS A 108 1.70 5.78 2.82
CA HIS A 108 2.44 5.66 4.10
C HIS A 108 2.37 4.27 4.75
N TYR A 109 1.76 3.27 4.10
CA TYR A 109 1.60 1.91 4.63
C TYR A 109 2.56 0.86 4.04
N THR A 110 3.63 1.31 3.37
CA THR A 110 4.60 0.43 2.69
C THR A 110 5.70 -0.06 3.63
N VAL A 111 6.27 0.83 4.44
CA VAL A 111 7.46 0.51 5.27
C VAL A 111 6.99 -0.05 6.61
N PRO A 112 7.27 -1.33 6.92
CA PRO A 112 6.85 -1.93 8.18
C PRO A 112 7.61 -1.32 9.37
N TYR A 113 6.93 -1.18 10.49
CA TYR A 113 7.55 -0.80 11.76
C TYR A 113 7.47 -1.99 12.72
N ILE A 114 8.62 -2.53 13.09
CA ILE A 114 8.73 -3.57 14.12
C ILE A 114 9.33 -2.88 15.35
N PRO A 115 8.56 -2.70 16.45
CA PRO A 115 9.10 -2.10 17.65
C PRO A 115 10.17 -3.01 18.27
N PRO A 116 11.14 -2.45 19.01
CA PRO A 116 12.08 -3.27 19.79
C PRO A 116 11.30 -4.04 20.87
N ILE A 117 11.30 -5.37 20.75
CA ILE A 117 10.65 -6.28 21.70
C ILE A 117 11.75 -7.08 22.41
N PRO A 118 11.88 -7.00 23.75
CA PRO A 118 12.87 -7.76 24.50
C PRO A 118 12.79 -9.27 24.22
N GLY A 119 13.92 -9.88 23.85
CA GLY A 119 14.03 -11.31 23.54
C GLY A 119 13.58 -11.72 22.14
N LEU A 120 13.10 -10.80 21.30
CA LEU A 120 12.66 -11.09 19.93
C LEU A 120 13.79 -11.65 19.05
N ASP A 121 15.03 -11.21 19.29
CA ASP A 121 16.25 -11.68 18.63
C ASP A 121 16.56 -13.16 18.90
N THR A 122 16.10 -13.68 20.04
CA THR A 122 16.27 -15.10 20.41
C THR A 122 15.08 -15.98 20.02
N PHE A 123 13.98 -15.39 19.51
CA PHE A 123 12.79 -16.11 19.11
C PHE A 123 13.07 -17.03 17.91
N GLN A 124 12.83 -18.33 18.08
CA GLN A 124 13.09 -19.35 17.05
C GLN A 124 11.90 -19.59 16.11
N GLY A 125 10.75 -18.98 16.39
CA GLY A 125 9.56 -19.10 15.55
C GLY A 125 9.60 -18.16 14.35
N ARG A 126 8.60 -18.29 13.47
CA ARG A 126 8.45 -17.41 12.32
C ARG A 126 8.00 -16.01 12.78
N LEU A 127 8.82 -15.00 12.49
CA LEU A 127 8.47 -13.59 12.65
C LEU A 127 7.95 -13.01 11.32
N LEU A 128 6.82 -12.31 11.36
CA LEU A 128 6.19 -11.70 10.19
C LEU A 128 5.48 -10.40 10.56
N HIS A 129 5.67 -9.33 9.80
CA HIS A 129 4.87 -8.10 9.91
C HIS A 129 3.60 -8.21 9.05
N SER A 130 2.51 -7.55 9.41
CA SER A 130 1.23 -7.57 8.67
C SER A 130 1.38 -7.18 7.20
N HIS A 131 2.29 -6.27 6.87
CA HIS A 131 2.73 -5.92 5.51
C HIS A 131 3.01 -7.16 4.63
N SER A 132 3.54 -8.25 5.20
CA SER A 132 3.92 -9.47 4.49
C SER A 132 2.87 -10.58 4.58
N TYR A 133 1.79 -10.39 5.35
CA TYR A 133 0.66 -11.32 5.38
C TYR A 133 -0.11 -11.27 4.05
N ARG A 134 -0.55 -12.43 3.54
CA ARG A 134 -1.28 -12.51 2.27
C ARG A 134 -2.55 -13.34 2.35
N TYR A 135 -2.52 -14.45 3.07
CA TYR A 135 -3.64 -15.38 3.22
C TYR A 135 -3.41 -16.30 4.44
N PRO A 136 -4.46 -16.87 5.06
CA PRO A 136 -4.38 -17.56 6.34
C PRO A 136 -3.78 -18.99 6.29
N GLU A 137 -3.83 -19.68 5.15
CA GLU A 137 -3.49 -21.09 5.00
C GLU A 137 -2.06 -21.47 5.47
N PRO A 138 -1.00 -20.66 5.27
CA PRO A 138 0.34 -20.95 5.76
C PRO A 138 0.48 -20.91 7.29
N PHE A 139 -0.60 -20.65 8.02
CA PHE A 139 -0.70 -20.66 9.48
C PHE A 139 -1.58 -21.79 10.00
N ALA A 140 -2.07 -22.68 9.12
CA ALA A 140 -2.90 -23.80 9.51
C ALA A 140 -2.22 -24.63 10.62
N ASN A 141 -2.97 -24.96 11.68
CA ASN A 141 -2.52 -25.71 12.85
C ASN A 141 -1.34 -25.09 13.63
N GLN A 142 -1.01 -23.81 13.43
CA GLN A 142 0.02 -23.10 14.20
C GLN A 142 -0.58 -22.36 15.38
N SER A 143 0.23 -22.13 16.43
CA SER A 143 -0.06 -21.15 17.46
C SER A 143 0.48 -19.79 17.02
N VAL A 144 -0.39 -18.80 16.86
CA VAL A 144 -0.05 -17.48 16.33
C VAL A 144 -0.30 -16.41 17.38
N VAL A 145 0.70 -15.56 17.63
CA VAL A 145 0.56 -14.35 18.43
C VAL A 145 0.61 -13.15 17.50
N LEU A 146 -0.43 -12.32 17.53
CA LEU A 146 -0.52 -11.04 16.85
C LEU A 146 -0.20 -9.93 17.85
N VAL A 147 0.78 -9.09 17.53
CA VAL A 147 1.17 -7.95 18.36
C VAL A 147 0.60 -6.68 17.75
N GLY A 148 -0.37 -6.07 18.42
CA GLY A 148 -1.05 -4.85 18.01
C GLY A 148 -2.51 -5.08 17.61
N ALA A 149 -3.44 -4.59 18.42
CA ALA A 149 -4.89 -4.63 18.19
C ALA A 149 -5.43 -3.49 17.30
N GLY A 150 -4.63 -3.01 16.34
CA GLY A 150 -5.10 -2.08 15.31
C GLY A 150 -5.97 -2.76 14.24
N PRO A 151 -6.46 -2.03 13.22
CA PRO A 151 -7.34 -2.59 12.19
C PRO A 151 -6.80 -3.86 11.53
N SER A 152 -5.51 -3.88 11.17
CA SER A 152 -4.86 -5.07 10.61
C SER A 152 -4.81 -6.23 11.61
N GLY A 153 -4.42 -5.98 12.86
CA GLY A 153 -4.30 -7.06 13.85
C GLY A 153 -5.64 -7.71 14.17
N VAL A 154 -6.71 -6.92 14.27
CA VAL A 154 -8.07 -7.41 14.48
C VAL A 154 -8.54 -8.26 13.28
N ASP A 155 -8.38 -7.77 12.05
CA ASP A 155 -8.84 -8.51 10.87
C ASP A 155 -8.04 -9.81 10.65
N LEU A 156 -6.71 -9.75 10.80
CA LEU A 156 -5.86 -10.94 10.71
C LEU A 156 -6.21 -11.95 11.81
N ALA A 157 -6.54 -11.52 13.03
CA ALA A 157 -6.96 -12.43 14.09
C ALA A 157 -8.23 -13.19 13.72
N LEU A 158 -9.21 -12.51 13.13
CA LEU A 158 -10.45 -13.12 12.65
C LEU A 158 -10.17 -14.12 11.53
N GLN A 159 -9.38 -13.74 10.52
CA GLN A 159 -9.03 -14.64 9.41
C GLN A 159 -8.23 -15.86 9.87
N LEU A 160 -7.31 -15.70 10.81
CA LEU A 160 -6.49 -16.79 11.33
C LEU A 160 -7.26 -17.72 12.26
N SER A 161 -8.28 -17.25 12.97
CA SER A 161 -9.06 -18.05 13.92
C SER A 161 -9.76 -19.27 13.31
N SER A 162 -10.00 -19.25 12.00
CA SER A 162 -10.63 -20.36 11.27
C SER A 162 -9.65 -21.47 10.86
N VAL A 163 -8.33 -21.21 10.90
CA VAL A 163 -7.30 -22.16 10.41
C VAL A 163 -6.22 -22.48 11.44
N ALA A 164 -5.87 -21.54 12.31
CA ALA A 164 -4.79 -21.70 13.28
C ALA A 164 -5.23 -22.57 14.45
N ALA A 165 -4.28 -23.27 15.09
CA ALA A 165 -4.60 -24.05 16.29
C ALA A 165 -4.93 -23.14 17.49
N GLN A 166 -4.29 -21.97 17.55
CA GLN A 166 -4.53 -20.96 18.57
C GLN A 166 -4.16 -19.58 18.02
N VAL A 167 -4.97 -18.58 18.33
CA VAL A 167 -4.67 -17.17 18.04
C VAL A 167 -4.72 -16.38 19.35
N VAL A 168 -3.66 -15.63 19.62
CA VAL A 168 -3.59 -14.65 20.71
C VAL A 168 -3.41 -13.28 20.09
N LEU A 169 -4.28 -12.32 20.43
CA LEU A 169 -4.15 -10.92 20.06
C LEU A 169 -3.70 -10.13 21.28
N SER A 170 -2.55 -9.45 21.18
CA SER A 170 -1.96 -8.61 22.22
C SER A 170 -2.00 -7.13 21.87
#